data_AF-A6YRK6-F1
#
_entry.id   AF-A6YRK6-F1
#
_cell.length_a   1.000
_cell.length_b   1.000
_cell.length_c   1.000
_cell.angle_alpha   90.00
_cell.angle_beta   90.00
_cell.angle_gamma   90.00
#
_symmetry.space_group_name_H-M   'P 1'
#
loop_
_entity.id
_entity.type
_entity.pdbx_description
1 polymer ?
#
loop_
_entity_poly.entity_id
_entity_poly.type
_entity_poly.pdbx_seq_one_letter_code
_entity_poly.pdbx_strand_id
1 'polypeptide(L)'
;MHQYMVKYHQTGVQDALVSLKTGKLDAFIYDAAVLNYMAGRDDGCKLVTIGSGYIFATTGYGIALQKGSYWKRLVDLAILGIIGDGEMEELEAQWLTGICHNEKNEVMSSQLDVDNMAGVFYMLAAAMALSLITFVWEHLFYWRLRYCFTGLCSGQPGILFTISRGIWSCIHGVHIEMKKSPELGFSPQANMLHLLKSA
;
A
#
# COMPACT_ATOMS: atom_id res chain seq x y z
N MET A 1 -19.82 -30.41 -11.61
CA MET A 1 -19.81 -28.94 -11.81
C MET A 1 -21.17 -28.31 -11.50
N HIS A 2 -22.26 -28.71 -12.16
CA HIS A 2 -23.59 -28.12 -11.93
C HIS A 2 -24.06 -28.11 -10.45
N GLN A 3 -23.90 -29.24 -9.73
CA GLN A 3 -24.27 -29.32 -8.30
C GLN A 3 -23.54 -28.30 -7.41
N TYR A 4 -22.30 -27.95 -7.75
CA TYR A 4 -21.54 -26.93 -7.04
C TYR A 4 -22.11 -25.54 -7.33
N MET A 5 -22.38 -25.23 -8.60
CA MET A 5 -22.89 -23.93 -9.04
C MET A 5 -24.28 -23.62 -8.47
N VAL A 6 -25.15 -24.63 -8.34
CA VAL A 6 -26.50 -24.46 -7.76
C VAL A 6 -26.45 -23.92 -6.32
N LYS A 7 -25.45 -24.32 -5.53
CA LYS A 7 -25.28 -23.84 -4.14
C LYS A 7 -24.89 -22.36 -4.07
N TYR A 8 -24.20 -21.84 -5.09
CA TYR A 8 -23.70 -20.46 -5.16
C TYR A 8 -24.47 -19.62 -6.19
N HIS A 9 -25.72 -19.99 -6.47
CA HIS A 9 -26.57 -19.27 -7.40
C HIS A 9 -26.81 -17.83 -6.93
N GLN A 10 -26.60 -16.85 -7.82
CA GLN A 10 -26.93 -15.44 -7.61
C GLN A 10 -28.22 -15.06 -8.34
N THR A 11 -29.14 -14.36 -7.68
CA THR A 11 -30.44 -13.98 -8.25
C THR A 11 -30.34 -12.78 -9.21
N GLY A 12 -29.38 -11.89 -8.96
CA GLY A 12 -29.19 -10.65 -9.71
C GLY A 12 -27.76 -10.49 -10.19
N VAL A 13 -27.60 -9.84 -11.34
CA VAL A 13 -26.28 -9.55 -11.91
C VAL A 13 -25.54 -8.52 -11.07
N GLN A 14 -26.25 -7.49 -10.58
CA GLN A 14 -25.67 -6.45 -9.72
C GLN A 14 -25.16 -7.02 -8.38
N ASP A 15 -25.94 -7.90 -7.75
CA ASP A 15 -25.53 -8.56 -6.50
C ASP A 15 -24.32 -9.48 -6.73
N ALA A 16 -24.26 -10.15 -7.88
CA ALA A 16 -23.11 -10.96 -8.28
C ALA A 16 -21.85 -10.09 -8.46
N LEU A 17 -21.97 -8.94 -9.13
CA LEU A 17 -20.87 -7.98 -9.32
C LEU A 17 -20.35 -7.42 -8.00
N VAL A 18 -21.24 -7.08 -7.06
CA VAL A 18 -20.84 -6.66 -5.71
C VAL A 18 -20.15 -7.81 -4.97
N SER A 19 -20.66 -9.04 -5.11
CA SER A 19 -20.05 -10.24 -4.51
C SER A 19 -18.66 -10.55 -5.08
N LEU A 20 -18.43 -10.30 -6.37
CA LEU A 20 -17.12 -10.35 -7.00
C LEU A 20 -16.17 -9.28 -6.45
N LYS A 21 -16.62 -8.02 -6.39
CA LYS A 21 -15.80 -6.90 -5.90
C LYS A 21 -15.42 -7.04 -4.42
N THR A 22 -16.31 -7.64 -3.62
CA THR A 22 -16.11 -7.91 -2.19
C THR A 22 -15.31 -9.18 -1.92
N GLY A 23 -14.95 -9.96 -2.95
CA GLY A 23 -14.18 -11.20 -2.81
C GLY A 23 -14.96 -12.37 -2.20
N LYS A 24 -16.30 -12.31 -2.20
CA LYS A 24 -17.17 -13.44 -1.80
C LYS A 24 -17.26 -14.50 -2.91
N LEU A 25 -17.07 -14.07 -4.15
CA LEU A 25 -17.01 -14.92 -5.34
C LEU A 25 -15.71 -14.61 -6.06
N ASP A 26 -15.01 -15.66 -6.50
CA ASP A 26 -13.79 -15.51 -7.31
C ASP A 26 -14.10 -15.35 -8.80
N ALA A 27 -15.20 -15.96 -9.25
CA ALA A 27 -15.62 -15.94 -10.65
C ALA A 27 -17.14 -15.96 -10.76
N PHE A 28 -17.63 -15.36 -11.85
CA PHE A 28 -19.05 -15.33 -12.21
C PHE A 28 -19.20 -15.67 -13.68
N ILE A 29 -20.18 -16.52 -13.99
CA ILE A 29 -20.47 -16.97 -15.35
C ILE A 29 -21.85 -16.46 -15.71
N TYR A 30 -21.92 -15.68 -16.77
CA TYR A 30 -23.15 -15.10 -17.29
C TYR A 30 -23.01 -14.80 -18.79
N ASP A 31 -24.06 -14.25 -19.41
CA ASP A 31 -24.02 -13.87 -20.82
C ASP A 31 -22.90 -12.86 -21.12
N ALA A 32 -22.24 -13.08 -22.26
CA ALA A 32 -21.06 -12.32 -22.65
C ALA A 32 -21.38 -10.84 -22.96
N ALA A 33 -22.51 -10.55 -23.61
CA ALA A 33 -22.86 -9.17 -23.96
C ALA A 33 -23.13 -8.34 -22.71
N VAL A 34 -23.85 -8.92 -21.74
CA VAL A 34 -24.15 -8.25 -20.46
C VAL A 34 -22.87 -8.02 -19.66
N LEU A 35 -21.97 -9.01 -19.60
CA LEU A 35 -20.70 -8.85 -18.88
C LEU A 35 -19.78 -7.83 -19.53
N ASN A 36 -19.69 -7.79 -20.86
CA ASN A 36 -18.91 -6.78 -21.58
C ASN A 36 -19.46 -5.37 -21.35
N TYR A 37 -20.79 -5.21 -21.38
CA TYR A 37 -21.45 -3.94 -21.08
C TYR A 37 -21.17 -3.47 -19.64
N MET A 38 -21.28 -4.38 -18.66
CA MET A 38 -21.07 -4.04 -17.25
C MET A 38 -19.60 -3.80 -16.91
N ALA A 39 -18.67 -4.55 -17.50
CA ALA A 39 -17.25 -4.31 -17.34
C ALA A 39 -16.82 -2.98 -17.99
N GLY A 40 -17.41 -2.64 -19.14
CA GLY A 40 -17.15 -1.38 -19.85
C GLY A 40 -17.59 -0.13 -19.08
N ARG A 41 -18.54 -0.26 -18.15
CA ARG A 41 -19.16 0.87 -17.43
C ARG A 41 -18.84 0.88 -15.93
N ASP A 42 -17.85 0.11 -15.50
CA ASP A 42 -17.45 0.02 -14.10
C ASP A 42 -16.67 1.25 -13.64
N ASP A 43 -17.01 1.84 -12.49
CA ASP A 43 -16.44 3.11 -11.99
C ASP A 43 -14.93 3.06 -11.66
N GLY A 44 -14.31 1.88 -11.68
CA GLY A 44 -12.88 1.70 -11.42
C GLY A 44 -12.19 0.71 -12.35
N CYS A 45 -12.84 0.34 -13.47
CA CYS A 45 -12.36 -0.66 -14.43
C CYS A 45 -11.69 -1.90 -13.78
N LYS A 46 -12.16 -2.32 -12.60
CA LYS A 46 -11.54 -3.40 -11.80
C LYS A 46 -11.99 -4.76 -12.30
N LEU A 47 -13.17 -4.79 -12.91
CA LEU A 47 -13.76 -5.99 -13.48
C LEU A 47 -13.27 -6.19 -14.91
N VAL A 48 -12.82 -7.41 -15.19
CA VAL A 48 -12.35 -7.80 -16.52
C VAL A 48 -13.07 -9.06 -16.97
N THR A 49 -13.38 -9.15 -18.26
CA THR A 49 -13.89 -10.37 -18.85
C THR A 49 -12.73 -11.28 -19.23
N ILE A 50 -12.76 -12.52 -18.74
CA ILE A 50 -11.71 -13.50 -19.02
C ILE A 50 -11.87 -13.98 -20.46
N GLY A 51 -10.77 -14.01 -21.22
CA GLY A 51 -10.74 -14.63 -22.55
C GLY A 51 -10.67 -13.65 -23.73
N SER A 52 -10.55 -12.33 -23.52
CA SER A 52 -10.31 -11.37 -24.63
C SER A 52 -11.34 -11.46 -25.78
N GLY A 53 -12.58 -11.83 -25.44
CA GLY A 53 -13.65 -12.12 -26.41
C GLY A 53 -13.84 -13.61 -26.76
N TYR A 54 -13.15 -14.53 -26.09
CA TYR A 54 -13.41 -15.97 -26.22
C TYR A 54 -14.73 -16.33 -25.53
N ILE A 55 -15.74 -16.69 -26.33
CA ILE A 55 -17.06 -17.09 -25.82
C ILE A 55 -17.15 -18.63 -25.87
N PHE A 56 -17.50 -19.24 -24.73
CA PHE A 56 -17.65 -20.70 -24.62
C PHE A 56 -18.80 -21.28 -25.46
N ALA A 57 -19.81 -20.45 -25.76
CA ALA A 57 -20.94 -20.81 -26.61
C ALA A 57 -21.27 -19.65 -27.55
N THR A 58 -21.13 -19.85 -28.86
CA THR A 58 -21.46 -18.85 -29.88
C THR A 58 -22.95 -18.83 -30.15
N THR A 59 -23.72 -18.38 -29.16
CA THR A 59 -25.17 -18.15 -29.27
C THR A 59 -25.46 -16.67 -29.46
N GLY A 60 -26.39 -16.33 -30.34
CA GLY A 60 -26.82 -14.96 -30.60
C GLY A 60 -28.23 -14.67 -30.09
N TYR A 61 -28.53 -13.39 -29.89
CA TYR A 61 -29.88 -12.90 -29.62
C TYR A 61 -30.75 -12.99 -30.88
N GLY A 62 -32.04 -13.33 -30.71
CA GLY A 62 -32.97 -13.48 -31.82
C GLY A 62 -34.40 -13.12 -31.45
N ILE A 63 -35.18 -12.75 -32.47
CA ILE A 63 -36.59 -12.38 -32.32
C ILE A 63 -37.46 -13.61 -32.58
N ALA A 64 -38.30 -13.96 -31.61
CA ALA A 64 -39.24 -15.07 -31.74
C ALA A 64 -40.58 -14.60 -32.31
N LEU A 65 -41.05 -15.25 -33.37
CA LEU A 65 -42.37 -15.07 -33.98
C LEU A 65 -43.16 -16.38 -33.88
N GLN A 66 -44.49 -16.28 -33.88
CA GLN A 66 -45.34 -17.47 -33.90
C GLN A 66 -45.01 -18.35 -35.12
N LYS A 67 -44.99 -19.68 -34.91
CA LYS A 67 -44.73 -20.64 -35.98
C LYS A 67 -45.75 -20.44 -37.10
N GLY A 68 -45.25 -20.27 -38.33
CA GLY A 68 -46.09 -20.02 -39.51
C GLY A 68 -46.52 -18.55 -39.72
N SER A 69 -45.99 -17.60 -38.95
CA SER A 69 -46.27 -16.18 -39.17
C SER A 69 -45.79 -15.70 -40.54
N TYR A 70 -46.68 -15.01 -41.27
CA TYR A 70 -46.38 -14.37 -42.56
C TYR A 70 -45.23 -13.34 -42.45
N TRP A 71 -45.10 -12.70 -41.29
CA TRP A 71 -44.12 -11.65 -41.04
C TRP A 71 -42.68 -12.14 -40.90
N LYS A 72 -42.47 -13.45 -40.72
CA LYS A 72 -41.13 -14.01 -40.50
C LYS A 72 -40.14 -13.57 -41.58
N ARG A 73 -40.53 -13.69 -42.85
CA ARG A 73 -39.63 -13.36 -43.97
C ARG A 73 -39.38 -11.86 -44.09
N LEU A 74 -40.39 -11.04 -43.82
CA LEU A 74 -40.28 -9.58 -43.88
C LEU A 74 -39.35 -9.04 -42.79
N VAL A 75 -39.47 -9.56 -41.57
CA VAL A 75 -38.60 -9.18 -40.44
C VAL A 75 -37.16 -9.62 -40.66
N ASP A 76 -36.96 -10.85 -41.16
CA ASP A 76 -35.62 -11.38 -41.45
C ASP A 76 -34.89 -10.55 -42.51
N LEU A 77 -35.58 -10.18 -43.59
CA LEU A 77 -35.04 -9.28 -44.62
C LEU A 77 -34.73 -7.89 -44.07
N ALA A 78 -35.58 -7.33 -43.20
CA ALA A 78 -35.32 -6.04 -42.57
C ALA A 78 -34.08 -6.07 -41.68
N ILE A 79 -33.90 -7.12 -40.87
CA ILE A 79 -32.71 -7.29 -40.03
C ILE A 79 -31.45 -7.40 -40.89
N LEU A 80 -31.49 -8.18 -41.97
CA LEU A 80 -30.37 -8.29 -42.91
C LEU A 80 -30.04 -6.94 -43.59
N GLY A 81 -31.04 -6.10 -43.84
CA GLY A 81 -30.86 -4.73 -44.33
C GLY A 81 -30.04 -3.89 -43.35
N ILE A 82 -30.48 -3.81 -42.09
CA ILE A 82 -29.79 -3.02 -41.04
C ILE A 82 -28.35 -3.50 -40.81
N ILE A 83 -28.11 -4.82 -40.88
CA ILE A 83 -26.75 -5.39 -40.78
C ILE A 83 -25.90 -4.99 -42.01
N GLY A 84 -26.49 -5.02 -43.21
CA GLY A 84 -25.79 -4.68 -44.46
C GLY A 84 -25.47 -3.19 -44.61
N ASP A 85 -26.33 -2.32 -44.06
CA ASP A 85 -26.19 -0.87 -44.12
C ASP A 85 -25.19 -0.32 -43.07
N GLY A 86 -24.75 -1.14 -42.12
CA GLY A 86 -23.78 -0.75 -41.08
C GLY A 86 -24.39 -0.05 -39.85
N GLU A 87 -25.70 0.19 -39.83
CA GLU A 87 -26.40 0.82 -38.69
C GLU A 87 -26.23 0.04 -37.37
N MET A 88 -26.03 -1.28 -37.45
CA MET A 88 -25.74 -2.10 -36.26
C MET A 88 -24.43 -1.69 -35.57
N GLU A 89 -23.40 -1.30 -36.32
CA GLU A 89 -22.12 -0.88 -35.76
C GLU A 89 -22.25 0.49 -35.07
N GLU A 90 -23.05 1.40 -35.64
CA GLU A 90 -23.36 2.68 -35.02
C GLU A 90 -24.14 2.51 -33.70
N LEU A 91 -25.11 1.60 -33.68
CA LEU A 91 -25.86 1.28 -32.47
C LEU A 91 -24.98 0.64 -31.39
N GLU A 92 -24.06 -0.23 -31.77
CA GLU A 92 -23.07 -0.79 -30.85
C GLU A 92 -22.17 0.31 -30.29
N ALA A 93 -21.66 1.18 -31.16
CA ALA A 93 -20.83 2.32 -30.79
C ALA A 93 -21.54 3.28 -29.82
N GLN A 94 -22.85 3.47 -29.98
CA GLN A 94 -23.62 4.41 -29.16
C GLN A 94 -24.10 3.81 -27.84
N TRP A 95 -24.51 2.54 -27.82
CA TRP A 95 -25.21 1.94 -26.67
C TRP A 95 -24.38 0.91 -25.90
N LEU A 96 -23.47 0.20 -26.57
CA LEU A 96 -22.69 -0.88 -25.97
C LEU A 96 -21.26 -0.44 -25.60
N THR A 97 -20.79 0.69 -26.12
CA THR A 97 -19.47 1.20 -25.74
C THR A 97 -19.44 1.66 -24.29
N GLY A 98 -18.35 1.30 -23.62
CA GLY A 98 -18.04 1.70 -22.27
C GLY A 98 -16.74 2.49 -22.21
N ILE A 99 -16.58 3.25 -21.13
CA ILE A 99 -15.36 4.01 -20.80
C ILE A 99 -14.16 3.10 -20.53
N CYS A 100 -14.40 1.90 -20.01
CA CYS A 100 -13.36 0.91 -19.76
C CYS A 100 -13.14 0.06 -21.02
N HIS A 101 -12.28 0.51 -21.92
CA HIS A 101 -11.74 -0.37 -22.95
C HIS A 101 -10.56 -1.12 -22.36
N ASN A 102 -10.68 -2.46 -22.29
CA ASN A 102 -9.52 -3.33 -22.05
C ASN A 102 -8.68 -3.31 -23.33
N GLU A 103 -7.98 -2.21 -23.52
CA GLU A 103 -7.00 -2.11 -24.58
C GLU A 103 -5.92 -3.14 -24.28
N LYS A 104 -5.85 -4.10 -25.18
CA LYS A 104 -4.87 -5.18 -25.18
C LYS A 104 -3.54 -4.52 -25.56
N ASN A 105 -2.89 -3.88 -24.59
CA ASN A 105 -1.58 -3.26 -24.70
C ASN A 105 -1.48 -2.02 -25.61
N GLU A 106 -1.82 -0.85 -25.08
CA GLU A 106 -1.07 0.38 -25.33
C GLU A 106 -0.75 1.00 -23.95
N VAL A 107 0.22 0.47 -23.22
CA VAL A 107 1.56 1.10 -23.13
C VAL A 107 1.71 2.49 -23.76
N MET A 108 0.82 3.47 -23.53
CA MET A 108 1.13 4.89 -23.79
C MET A 108 0.44 5.90 -22.85
N SER A 109 -0.28 5.45 -21.82
CA SER A 109 -0.48 6.24 -20.60
C SER A 109 0.06 5.53 -19.36
N SER A 110 1.20 4.88 -19.51
CA SER A 110 2.19 4.85 -18.43
C SER A 110 3.02 6.13 -18.55
N GLN A 111 2.35 7.29 -18.56
CA GLN A 111 3.01 8.54 -18.17
C GLN A 111 3.38 8.31 -16.71
N LEU A 112 4.63 7.87 -16.49
CA LEU A 112 5.29 7.62 -15.21
C LEU A 112 4.34 7.78 -14.02
N ASP A 113 3.66 6.68 -13.67
CA ASP A 113 2.57 6.63 -12.71
C ASP A 113 2.81 7.56 -11.52
N VAL A 114 1.79 8.33 -11.13
CA VAL A 114 1.91 9.33 -10.06
C VAL A 114 2.43 8.68 -8.78
N ASP A 115 2.15 7.39 -8.58
CA ASP A 115 2.67 6.57 -7.48
C ASP A 115 4.19 6.32 -7.56
N ASN A 116 4.75 6.16 -8.76
CA ASN A 116 6.21 6.03 -8.94
C ASN A 116 6.93 7.39 -8.77
N MET A 117 6.30 8.50 -9.16
CA MET A 117 6.81 9.85 -8.83
C MET A 117 6.67 10.17 -7.33
N ALA A 118 5.59 9.73 -6.69
CA ALA A 118 5.35 9.91 -5.25
C ALA A 118 6.47 9.31 -4.39
N GLY A 119 7.08 8.20 -4.83
CA GLY A 119 8.24 7.60 -4.19
C GLY A 119 9.40 8.59 -3.97
N VAL A 120 9.70 9.44 -4.97
CA VAL A 120 10.77 10.45 -4.86
C VAL A 120 10.38 11.56 -3.88
N PHE A 121 9.12 11.98 -3.89
CA PHE A 121 8.61 12.97 -2.93
C PHE A 121 8.66 12.45 -1.48
N TYR A 122 8.33 11.17 -1.25
CA TYR A 122 8.45 10.55 0.07
C TYR A 122 9.89 10.52 0.58
N MET A 123 10.87 10.20 -0.28
CA MET A 123 12.28 10.19 0.10
C MET A 123 12.82 11.59 0.44
N LEU A 124 12.43 12.60 -0.34
CA LEU A 124 12.78 14.01 -0.06
C LEU A 124 12.16 14.51 1.25
N ALA A 125 10.87 14.22 1.48
CA ALA A 125 10.18 14.60 2.70
C ALA A 125 10.81 13.93 3.94
N ALA A 126 11.19 12.66 3.83
CA ALA A 126 11.90 11.94 4.89
C ALA A 126 13.28 12.57 5.18
N ALA A 127 14.04 12.96 4.15
CA ALA A 127 15.32 13.63 4.33
C ALA A 127 15.19 15.00 5.01
N MET A 128 14.17 15.80 4.63
CA MET A 128 13.84 17.05 5.32
C MET A 128 13.43 16.84 6.78
N ALA A 129 12.63 15.81 7.07
CA ALA A 129 12.24 15.50 8.44
C ALA A 129 13.46 15.10 9.30
N LEU A 130 14.34 14.25 8.77
CA LEU A 130 15.56 13.84 9.45
C LEU A 130 16.51 15.02 9.72
N SER A 131 16.68 15.93 8.75
CA SER A 131 17.54 17.11 8.94
C SER A 131 17.02 18.07 10.02
N LEU A 132 15.70 18.25 10.10
CA LEU A 132 15.08 19.01 11.18
C LEU A 132 15.26 18.33 12.54
N ILE A 133 15.11 17.01 12.61
CA ILE A 133 15.34 16.24 13.86
C ILE A 133 16.79 16.39 14.31
N THR A 134 17.77 16.26 13.41
CA THR A 134 19.19 16.44 13.76
C THR A 134 19.47 17.87 14.24
N PHE A 135 18.88 18.88 13.59
CA PHE A 135 19.05 20.27 13.99
C PHE A 135 18.45 20.56 15.38
N VAL A 136 17.26 20.01 15.67
CA VAL A 136 16.64 20.11 17.00
C VAL A 136 17.50 19.41 18.05
N TRP A 137 18.05 18.23 17.75
CA TRP A 137 18.90 17.49 18.68
C TRP A 137 20.18 18.28 18.99
N GLU A 138 20.84 18.83 17.97
CA GLU A 138 22.01 19.70 18.14
C GLU A 138 21.66 20.93 18.96
N HIS A 139 20.57 21.62 18.63
CA HIS A 139 20.14 22.80 19.38
C HIS A 139 19.89 22.47 20.85
N LEU A 140 19.21 21.36 21.14
CA LEU A 140 18.93 20.90 22.49
C LEU A 140 20.22 20.48 23.22
N PHE A 141 21.16 19.86 22.52
CA PHE A 141 22.48 19.54 23.05
C PHE A 141 23.28 20.80 23.37
N TYR A 142 23.36 21.78 22.46
CA TYR A 142 24.02 23.07 22.69
C TYR A 142 23.35 23.84 23.83
N TRP A 143 22.03 23.85 23.90
CA TRP A 143 21.30 24.49 24.99
C TRP A 143 21.63 23.78 26.30
N ARG A 144 21.45 22.46 26.40
CA ARG A 144 21.76 21.66 27.60
C ARG A 144 23.21 21.78 28.05
N LEU A 145 24.17 21.78 27.12
CA LEU A 145 25.58 21.99 27.43
C LEU A 145 25.85 23.40 27.93
N ARG A 146 25.24 24.42 27.33
CA ARG A 146 25.38 25.81 27.80
C ARG A 146 24.82 25.98 29.21
N TYR A 147 23.63 25.45 29.49
CA TYR A 147 23.04 25.46 30.85
C TYR A 147 23.87 24.66 31.86
N CYS A 148 24.55 23.59 31.44
CA CYS A 148 25.46 22.82 32.30
C CYS A 148 26.81 23.54 32.51
N PHE A 149 27.31 24.27 31.51
CA PHE A 149 28.60 24.96 31.56
C PHE A 149 28.53 26.31 32.31
N THR A 150 27.38 26.99 32.29
CA THR A 150 27.18 28.25 33.03
C THR A 150 26.55 28.08 34.42
N GLY A 151 26.18 26.85 34.81
CA GLY A 151 25.54 26.58 36.10
C GLY A 151 26.18 25.39 36.81
N LEU A 152 27.23 25.66 37.60
CA LEU A 152 27.86 24.80 38.61
C LEU A 152 28.29 23.38 38.17
N CYS A 153 29.62 23.17 38.15
CA CYS A 153 30.23 21.86 38.26
C CYS A 153 29.60 21.05 39.42
N SER A 154 28.94 19.94 39.08
CA SER A 154 28.66 18.84 40.01
C SER A 154 29.05 17.52 39.35
N GLY A 155 30.34 17.21 39.39
CA GLY A 155 30.82 15.94 39.94
C GLY A 155 30.37 14.59 39.36
N GLN A 156 29.79 14.46 38.17
CA GLN A 156 29.68 13.16 37.50
C GLN A 156 29.96 13.27 35.99
N PRO A 157 30.89 12.48 35.42
CA PRO A 157 31.17 12.51 34.00
C PRO A 157 29.93 12.03 33.24
N GLY A 158 29.40 12.92 32.39
CA GLY A 158 28.22 12.65 31.59
C GLY A 158 28.39 11.41 30.69
N ILE A 159 27.31 10.67 30.53
CA ILE A 159 27.18 9.40 29.80
C ILE A 159 27.83 9.47 28.40
N LEU A 160 27.84 10.65 27.77
CA LEU A 160 28.41 10.89 26.45
C LEU A 160 29.95 10.82 26.41
N PHE A 161 30.62 11.18 27.50
CA PHE A 161 32.09 11.06 27.65
C PHE A 161 32.52 9.60 27.89
N THR A 162 31.64 8.79 28.48
CA THR A 162 31.83 7.36 28.71
C THR A 162 31.67 6.57 27.40
N ILE A 163 30.71 6.95 26.55
CA ILE A 163 30.47 6.30 25.25
C ILE A 163 31.62 6.64 24.27
N SER A 164 32.10 7.89 24.24
CA SER A 164 33.23 8.27 23.36
C SER A 164 34.54 7.61 23.77
N ARG A 165 34.82 7.47 25.08
CA ARG A 165 36.00 6.73 25.57
C ARG A 165 35.85 5.21 25.41
N GLY A 166 34.64 4.66 25.51
CA GLY A 166 34.38 3.23 25.28
C GLY A 166 34.68 2.81 23.84
N ILE A 167 34.24 3.61 22.86
CA ILE A 167 34.48 3.33 21.43
C ILE A 167 35.97 3.50 21.10
N TRP A 168 36.66 4.52 21.66
CA TRP A 168 38.10 4.70 21.46
C TRP A 168 38.95 3.60 22.12
N SER A 169 38.53 3.11 23.30
CA SER A 169 39.21 2.02 24.01
C SER A 169 39.04 0.66 23.32
N CYS A 170 37.91 0.40 22.67
CA CYS A 170 37.69 -0.83 21.89
C CYS A 170 38.51 -0.87 20.60
N ILE A 171 38.83 0.29 20.01
CA ILE A 171 39.58 0.38 18.75
C ILE A 171 41.11 0.27 18.99
N HIS A 172 41.61 0.70 20.16
CA HIS A 172 43.06 0.80 20.40
C HIS A 172 43.66 -0.25 21.36
N GLY A 173 42.87 -1.15 21.93
CA GLY A 173 43.37 -2.39 22.55
C GLY A 173 44.40 -2.23 23.68
N VAL A 174 44.31 -1.17 24.50
CA VAL A 174 45.19 -1.00 25.66
C VAL A 174 44.42 -1.29 26.95
N HIS A 175 44.87 -2.30 27.70
CA HIS A 175 44.35 -2.62 29.04
C HIS A 175 44.69 -1.50 30.02
N ILE A 176 43.69 -0.94 30.69
CA ILE A 176 43.90 0.06 31.75
C ILE A 176 43.98 -0.69 33.09
N GLU A 177 45.18 -0.73 33.69
CA GLU A 177 45.36 -1.09 35.09
C GLU A 177 44.62 -0.10 36.00
N MET A 178 43.80 -0.63 36.92
CA MET A 178 43.19 0.17 37.98
C MET A 178 44.24 0.53 39.02
N LYS A 179 44.85 1.71 38.91
CA LYS A 179 45.78 2.20 39.93
C LYS A 179 45.00 2.74 41.14
N LYS A 180 45.08 1.96 42.21
CA LYS A 180 44.74 2.23 43.62
C LYS A 180 45.09 3.66 44.06
N SER A 181 44.15 4.32 44.74
CA SER A 181 44.25 5.67 45.32
C SER A 181 45.41 5.81 46.33
N PRO A 182 46.12 6.96 46.38
CA PRO A 182 47.02 7.29 47.48
C PRO A 182 46.25 8.08 48.55
N GLU A 183 45.99 7.46 49.70
CA GLU A 183 45.49 8.14 50.90
C GLU A 183 46.68 8.81 51.60
N LEU A 184 46.74 10.14 51.59
CA LEU A 184 47.72 10.94 52.32
C LEU A 184 47.01 11.73 53.43
N GLY A 185 47.11 11.19 54.65
CA GLY A 185 47.21 11.88 55.94
C GLY A 185 46.20 12.96 56.30
N PHE A 186 45.27 12.62 57.21
CA PHE A 186 44.85 13.51 58.29
C PHE A 186 44.57 12.70 59.56
N SER A 187 45.45 12.80 60.55
CA SER A 187 45.13 12.44 61.93
C SER A 187 44.26 13.54 62.54
N PRO A 188 43.27 13.18 63.36
CA PRO A 188 43.46 13.48 64.77
C PRO A 188 43.00 12.34 65.68
N GLN A 189 43.83 12.11 66.69
CA GLN A 189 43.49 11.49 67.95
C GLN A 189 42.16 12.08 68.47
N ALA A 190 41.06 11.33 68.36
CA ALA A 190 39.81 11.74 69.01
C ALA A 190 38.91 10.58 69.47
N ASN A 191 39.05 9.35 68.96
CA ASN A 191 38.17 8.24 69.37
C ASN A 191 38.86 7.08 70.10
N MET A 192 40.15 7.21 70.46
CA MET A 192 40.85 6.17 71.25
C MET A 192 40.67 6.32 72.77
N LEU A 193 39.95 7.35 73.24
CA LEU A 193 39.66 7.55 74.66
C LEU A 193 38.30 6.96 75.10
N HIS A 194 37.50 6.42 74.17
CA HIS A 194 36.18 5.85 74.46
C HIS A 194 36.16 4.32 74.51
N LEU A 195 37.29 3.66 74.26
CA LEU A 195 37.42 2.19 74.27
C LEU A 195 38.31 1.62 75.39
N LEU A 196 38.81 2.47 76.30
CA LEU A 196 39.51 2.06 77.53
C LEU A 196 38.69 2.29 78.82
N LYS A 197 37.40 2.64 78.69
CA LYS A 197 36.47 2.81 79.84
C LYS A 197 35.29 1.83 79.84
N SER A 198 35.31 0.82 78.97
CA SER A 198 34.24 -0.18 78.87
C SER A 198 34.74 -1.51 78.30
N ALA A 199 35.69 -2.14 79.01
CA ALA A 199 35.96 -3.58 79.10
C ALA A 199 37.36 -3.80 79.67
#